data_AF-A0A0Q2LIH0-F1
#
_entry.id   AF-A0A0Q2LIH0-F1
#
_cell.length_a   1.000
_cell.length_b   1.000
_cell.length_c   1.000
_cell.angle_alpha   90.00
_cell.angle_beta   90.00
_cell.angle_gamma   90.00
#
_symmetry.space_group_name_H-M   'P 1'
#
loop_
_entity.id
_entity.type
_entity.pdbx_description
1 polymer ?
#
loop_
_entity_poly.entity_id
_entity_poly.type
_entity_poly.pdbx_seq_one_letter_code
_entity_poly.pdbx_strand_id
1 'polypeptide(L)'
;MRQPPEQAETSDNPLVAATKRELEAAGKLDSMLGQQALALAARMSGADTVAGYASLSRELRTVMAAAIGTAPAAPPAAGQGDEVDELRARRDAKRAG
;
A
#
# COMPACT_ATOMS: atom_id res chain seq x y z
N MET A 1 -11.46 31.19 -28.66
CA MET A 1 -11.61 30.72 -27.26
C MET A 1 -11.14 29.28 -27.21
N ARG A 2 -10.12 28.94 -26.40
CA ARG A 2 -9.78 27.53 -26.14
C ARG A 2 -9.05 27.38 -24.81
N GLN A 3 -9.81 27.09 -23.75
CA GLN A 3 -9.45 26.26 -22.59
C GLN A 3 -10.77 25.77 -21.95
N PRO A 4 -10.81 24.71 -21.12
CA PRO A 4 -10.18 23.37 -21.17
C PRO A 4 -11.26 22.26 -20.93
N PRO A 5 -10.93 20.96 -20.84
CA PRO A 5 -10.66 20.32 -19.54
C PRO A 5 -9.44 19.38 -19.65
N GLU A 6 -8.70 18.99 -18.62
CA GLU A 6 -9.16 18.10 -17.57
C GLU A 6 -8.02 18.02 -16.52
N GLN A 7 -7.96 18.98 -15.61
CA GLN A 7 -7.24 18.79 -14.36
C GLN A 7 -8.25 18.25 -13.35
N ALA A 8 -8.61 16.97 -13.47
CA ALA A 8 -9.65 16.36 -12.63
C ALA A 8 -9.38 14.89 -12.24
N GLU A 9 -8.17 14.35 -12.39
CA GLU A 9 -7.89 12.92 -12.10
C GLU A 9 -7.15 12.67 -10.78
N THR A 10 -6.99 13.66 -9.90
CA THR A 10 -6.39 13.43 -8.57
C THR A 10 -7.41 13.18 -7.45
N SER A 11 -8.71 13.16 -7.76
CA SER A 11 -9.76 13.26 -6.73
C SER A 11 -10.46 11.96 -6.33
N ASP A 12 -10.34 10.85 -7.06
CA ASP A 12 -11.08 9.60 -6.75
C ASP A 12 -10.17 8.39 -6.55
N ASN A 13 -9.02 8.57 -5.90
CA ASN A 13 -8.24 7.42 -5.45
C ASN A 13 -8.62 7.07 -4.00
N PRO A 14 -9.48 6.05 -3.77
CA PRO A 14 -10.01 5.72 -2.45
C PRO A 14 -8.91 5.33 -1.46
N LEU A 15 -7.81 4.74 -1.94
CA LEU A 15 -6.67 4.38 -1.10
C LEU A 15 -5.96 5.64 -0.58
N VAL A 16 -5.69 6.62 -1.46
CA VAL A 16 -5.09 7.90 -1.06
C VAL A 16 -5.99 8.65 -0.08
N ALA A 17 -7.30 8.66 -0.32
CA ALA A 17 -8.27 9.28 0.58
C ALA A 17 -8.29 8.61 1.97
N ALA A 18 -8.24 7.27 2.04
CA ALA A 18 -8.15 6.54 3.29
C ALA A 18 -6.82 6.82 4.03
N THR A 19 -5.69 6.76 3.33
CA THR A 19 -4.36 7.07 3.90
C THR A 19 -4.31 8.49 4.46
N LYS A 20 -4.87 9.47 3.73
CA LYS A 20 -4.96 10.86 4.19
C LYS A 20 -5.74 10.98 5.49
N ARG A 21 -6.93 10.35 5.58
CA ARG A 21 -7.77 10.39 6.78
C ARG A 21 -7.07 9.79 8.00
N GLU A 22 -6.35 8.68 7.84
CA GLU A 22 -5.59 8.07 8.94
C GLU A 22 -4.44 8.98 9.42
N LEU A 23 -3.70 9.61 8.49
CA LEU A 23 -2.63 10.54 8.83
C LEU A 23 -3.15 11.83 9.49
N GLU A 24 -4.29 12.36 9.03
CA GLU A 24 -4.96 13.50 9.64
C GLU A 24 -5.40 13.18 11.07
N ALA A 25 -6.03 12.02 11.29
CA ALA A 25 -6.44 11.57 12.62
C ALA A 25 -5.25 11.41 13.58
N ALA A 26 -4.08 11.03 13.06
CA ALA A 26 -2.84 10.92 13.83
C ALA A 26 -2.07 12.25 13.98
N GLY A 27 -2.49 13.33 13.32
CA GLY A 27 -1.75 14.60 13.28
C GLY A 27 -0.39 14.49 12.55
N LYS A 28 -0.29 13.59 11.58
CA LYS A 28 0.96 13.25 10.86
C LYS A 28 0.95 13.63 9.38
N LEU A 29 -0.11 14.27 8.89
CA LEU A 29 -0.28 14.61 7.48
C LEU A 29 0.92 15.38 6.91
N ASP A 30 1.38 16.42 7.60
CA ASP A 30 2.46 17.30 7.12
C ASP A 30 3.87 16.79 7.45
N SER A 31 3.98 15.57 8.00
CA SER A 31 5.27 14.95 8.30
C SER A 31 5.90 14.33 7.06
N MET A 32 7.23 14.20 7.05
CA MET A 32 7.95 13.52 5.95
C MET A 32 7.40 12.12 5.66
N LEU A 33 7.16 11.31 6.71
CA LEU A 33 6.61 9.96 6.56
C LEU A 33 5.15 9.99 6.08
N GLY A 34 4.36 10.99 6.50
CA GLY A 34 2.99 11.18 6.01
C GLY A 34 2.95 11.46 4.51
N GLN A 35 3.82 12.35 4.02
CA GLN A 35 3.94 12.64 2.59
C GLN A 35 4.42 11.42 1.78
N GLN A 36 5.35 10.64 2.35
CA GLN A 36 5.80 9.39 1.72
C GLN A 36 4.66 8.36 1.61
N ALA A 37 3.84 8.20 2.64
CA ALA A 37 2.68 7.30 2.60
C ALA A 37 1.67 7.70 1.52
N LEU A 38 1.39 9.00 1.35
CA LEU A 38 0.51 9.50 0.29
C LEU A 38 1.06 9.19 -1.11
N ALA A 39 2.37 9.36 -1.31
CA ALA A 39 3.03 9.05 -2.58
C ALA A 39 2.96 7.54 -2.92
N LEU A 40 3.15 6.67 -1.91
CA LEU A 40 3.00 5.22 -2.08
C LEU A 40 1.56 4.83 -2.42
N ALA A 41 0.56 5.38 -1.71
CA ALA A 41 -0.85 5.13 -1.99
C ALA A 41 -1.25 5.59 -3.41
N ALA A 42 -0.75 6.74 -3.86
CA ALA A 42 -0.98 7.23 -5.22
C ALA A 42 -0.40 6.28 -6.27
N ARG A 43 0.84 5.80 -6.04
CA ARG A 43 1.51 4.86 -6.94
C ARG A 43 0.83 3.49 -6.99
N MET A 44 0.26 3.03 -5.88
CA MET A 44 -0.48 1.76 -5.82
C MET A 44 -1.77 1.78 -6.63
N SER A 45 -2.45 2.92 -6.73
CA SER A 45 -3.68 3.04 -7.52
C SER A 45 -3.46 3.04 -9.03
N GLY A 46 -2.22 3.24 -9.48
CA GLY A 46 -1.85 3.14 -10.90
C GLY A 46 -0.99 1.92 -11.22
N ALA A 47 -0.84 0.96 -10.29
CA ALA A 47 0.03 -0.19 -10.49
C ALA A 47 -0.71 -1.33 -11.22
N ASP A 48 -0.40 -1.52 -12.50
CA ASP A 48 -1.03 -2.54 -13.35
C ASP A 48 -0.54 -3.98 -13.12
N THR A 49 0.53 -4.18 -12.33
CA THR A 49 1.14 -5.51 -12.13
C THR A 49 1.09 -5.97 -10.68
N VAL A 50 0.61 -7.19 -10.47
CA VAL A 50 0.45 -7.84 -9.16
C VAL A 50 1.77 -7.90 -8.37
N ALA A 51 2.89 -8.10 -9.06
CA ALA A 51 4.21 -8.19 -8.44
C ALA A 51 4.66 -6.86 -7.80
N GLY A 52 4.40 -5.73 -8.47
CA GLY A 52 4.72 -4.39 -7.94
C GLY A 52 3.76 -3.95 -6.84
N TYR A 53 2.50 -4.39 -6.90
CA TYR A 53 1.50 -4.06 -5.89
C TYR A 53 1.84 -4.67 -4.52
N ALA A 54 2.30 -5.92 -4.47
CA ALA A 54 2.62 -6.60 -3.22
C ALA A 54 3.82 -5.96 -2.49
N SER A 55 4.84 -5.48 -3.20
CA SER A 55 5.95 -4.76 -2.59
C SER A 55 5.52 -3.39 -2.07
N LEU A 56 4.78 -2.63 -2.88
CA LEU A 56 4.27 -1.30 -2.48
C LEU A 56 3.33 -1.39 -1.27
N SER A 57 2.49 -2.43 -1.19
CA SER A 57 1.60 -2.65 -0.05
C SER A 57 2.37 -2.86 1.27
N ARG A 58 3.45 -3.66 1.25
CA ARG A 58 4.32 -3.86 2.42
C ARG A 58 5.04 -2.58 2.83
N GLU A 59 5.49 -1.81 1.85
CA GLU A 59 6.16 -0.53 2.09
C GLU A 59 5.19 0.50 2.69
N LEU A 60 3.98 0.64 2.14
CA LEU A 60 2.93 1.50 2.67
C LEU A 60 2.59 1.13 4.12
N ARG A 61 2.43 -0.16 4.43
CA ARG A 61 2.23 -0.64 5.80
C ARG A 61 3.37 -0.21 6.73
N THR A 62 4.61 -0.33 6.28
CA THR A 62 5.80 -0.02 7.08
C THR A 62 5.89 1.48 7.36
N VAL A 63 5.65 2.32 6.35
CA VAL A 63 5.66 3.77 6.48
C VAL A 63 4.52 4.25 7.38
N MET A 64 3.30 3.72 7.23
CA MET A 64 2.15 4.09 8.08
C MET A 64 2.39 3.73 9.55
N ALA A 65 2.94 2.54 9.80
CA ALA A 65 3.33 2.11 11.14
C ALA A 65 4.37 3.07 11.76
N ALA A 66 5.41 3.43 11.00
CA ALA A 66 6.42 4.38 11.44
C ALA A 66 5.87 5.81 11.65
N ALA A 67 4.94 6.26 10.80
CA ALA A 67 4.36 7.59 10.88
C ALA A 67 3.44 7.76 12.10
N ILE A 68 2.57 6.79 12.33
CA ILE A 68 1.54 6.83 13.39
C ILE A 68 2.12 6.32 14.73
N GLY A 69 3.25 5.62 14.71
CA GLY A 69 3.85 5.02 15.90
C GLY A 69 3.14 3.73 16.34
N THR A 70 2.41 3.08 15.43
CA THR A 70 1.86 1.74 15.65
C THR A 70 2.93 0.73 15.24
N ALA A 71 3.19 -0.28 16.06
CA ALA A 71 4.02 -1.38 15.59
C ALA A 71 3.31 -2.02 14.38
N PRO A 72 3.99 -2.23 13.23
CA PRO A 72 3.38 -2.95 12.13
C PRO A 72 2.96 -4.31 12.68
N ALA A 73 1.69 -4.68 12.52
CA ALA A 73 1.19 -5.96 13.00
C ALA A 73 2.19 -7.04 12.54
N ALA A 74 2.74 -7.77 13.51
CA ALA A 74 3.75 -8.78 13.25
C ALA A 74 3.26 -9.68 12.11
N PRO A 75 4.13 -10.09 11.18
CA PRO A 75 3.72 -11.06 10.16
C PRO A 75 3.07 -12.24 10.87
N PRO A 76 1.95 -12.77 10.34
CA PRO A 76 1.33 -13.96 10.91
C PRO A 76 2.41 -15.01 11.11
N ALA A 77 2.43 -15.64 12.29
CA ALA A 77 3.40 -16.68 12.59
C ALA A 77 3.41 -17.70 11.44
N ALA A 78 4.60 -18.09 10.99
CA ALA A 78 4.79 -19.02 9.88
C ALA A 78 3.82 -20.21 10.01
N GLY A 79 2.85 -20.31 9.09
CA GLY A 79 1.76 -21.30 9.15
C GLY A 79 0.34 -20.72 9.09
N GLN A 80 0.16 -19.40 9.28
CA GLN A 80 -1.10 -18.71 8.94
C GLN A 80 -0.93 -18.07 7.55
N GLY A 81 -0.90 -18.93 6.54
CA GLY A 81 -0.64 -18.55 5.16
C GLY A 81 -1.72 -17.61 4.62
N ASP A 82 -1.31 -16.37 4.37
CA ASP A 82 -1.88 -15.53 3.32
C ASP A 82 -1.86 -16.36 2.01
N GLU A 83 -2.86 -16.23 1.14
CA GLU A 83 -3.09 -17.11 -0.04
C GLU A 83 -1.86 -17.32 -0.95
N VAL A 84 -0.87 -16.43 -0.84
CA VAL A 84 0.43 -16.47 -1.51
C VAL A 84 1.37 -17.57 -0.98
N ASP A 85 1.30 -17.90 0.31
CA ASP A 85 2.11 -18.96 0.92
C ASP A 85 1.63 -20.34 0.47
N GLU A 86 0.32 -20.54 0.33
CA GLU A 86 -0.23 -21.75 -0.28
C GLU A 86 0.23 -21.91 -1.74
N LEU A 87 0.32 -20.82 -2.48
CA LEU A 87 0.79 -20.84 -3.87
C LEU A 87 2.28 -21.21 -3.97
N ARG A 88 3.12 -20.75 -3.04
CA ARG A 88 4.54 -21.18 -2.95
C ARG A 88 4.66 -22.65 -2.58
N ALA A 89 3.91 -23.12 -1.59
CA ALA A 89 3.91 -24.51 -1.17
C ALA A 89 3.49 -25.45 -2.32
N ARG A 90 2.45 -25.09 -3.08
CA ARG A 90 2.02 -25.85 -4.28
C ARG A 90 3.09 -25.86 -5.37
N ARG A 91 3.80 -24.75 -5.58
CA ARG A 91 4.86 -24.66 -6.59
C ARG A 91 6.07 -25.52 -6.22
N ASP A 92 6.50 -25.48 -4.96
CA ASP A 92 7.68 -26.20 -4.50
C ASP A 92 7.39 -27.72 -4.42
N ALA A 93 6.17 -28.12 -4.04
CA ALA A 93 5.72 -29.52 -4.13
C ALA A 93 5.73 -30.07 -5.58
N LYS A 94 5.47 -29.22 -6.58
CA LYS A 94 5.49 -29.62 -8.00
C LYS A 94 6.90 -29.70 -8.61
N ARG A 95 7.91 -29.14 -7.95
CA ARG A 95 9.32 -29.20 -8.39
C ARG A 95 10.11 -30.33 -7.71
N ALA A 96 9.61 -30.83 -6.59
CA ALA A 96 10.26 -31.88 -5.80
C ALA A 96 9.77 -33.31 -6.11
N GLY A 97 8.81 -33.46 -7.02
CA GLY A 97 8.37 -34.74 -7.60
C GLY A 97 8.58 -34.75 -9.10
#